data_AF-A0A5C6JPS5-F1
#
_entry.id   AF-A0A5C6JPS5-F1
#
_cell.length_a   1.000
_cell.length_b   1.000
_cell.length_c   1.000
_cell.angle_alpha   90.00
_cell.angle_beta   90.00
_cell.angle_gamma   90.00
#
_symmetry.space_group_name_H-M   'P 1'
#
loop_
_entity.id
_entity.type
_entity.pdbx_description
1 polymer ?
#
loop_
_entity_poly.entity_id
_entity_poly.type
_entity_poly.pdbx_seq_one_letter_code
_entity_poly.pdbx_strand_id
1 'polypeptide(L)'
;MPSGREWTEAERGQWRQWWESPQAAMWDESFIPAVAVMLTYFGKILDGSANANHQMEFRHLATSLGLTADGMKRLGWTFQSGGGDQ
;
A
#
# COMPACT_ATOMS: atom_id res chain seq x y z
N MET A 1 -11.39 0.32 6.74
CA MET A 1 -11.66 0.67 5.33
C MET A 1 -12.72 1.76 5.29
N PRO A 2 -12.61 2.78 4.43
CA PRO A 2 -13.61 3.83 4.32
C PRO A 2 -14.99 3.29 3.91
N SER A 3 -16.03 3.77 4.59
CA SER A 3 -17.43 3.57 4.22
C SER A 3 -17.80 4.56 3.11
N GLY A 4 -18.29 4.06 1.96
CA GLY A 4 -18.62 4.91 0.80
C GLY A 4 -18.69 4.15 -0.52
N ARG A 5 -18.19 2.92 -0.55
CA ARG A 5 -18.42 1.94 -1.62
C ARG A 5 -18.40 0.53 -1.07
N GLU A 6 -18.96 -0.40 -1.82
CA GLU A 6 -18.74 -1.82 -1.59
C GLU A 6 -17.33 -2.22 -2.01
N TRP A 7 -16.72 -3.06 -1.18
CA TRP A 7 -15.40 -3.65 -1.43
C TRP A 7 -15.57 -5.14 -1.66
N THR A 8 -14.80 -5.70 -2.58
CA THR A 8 -14.78 -7.15 -2.83
C THR A 8 -14.01 -7.88 -1.74
N GLU A 9 -14.18 -9.20 -1.64
CA GLU A 9 -13.37 -10.04 -0.72
C GLU A 9 -11.87 -9.95 -1.02
N ALA A 10 -11.49 -9.91 -2.30
CA ALA A 10 -10.09 -9.76 -2.70
C ALA A 10 -9.52 -8.42 -2.21
N GLU A 11 -10.28 -7.32 -2.34
CA GLU A 11 -9.86 -6.01 -1.85
C GLU A 11 -9.78 -5.97 -0.31
N ARG A 12 -10.73 -6.59 0.40
CA ARG A 12 -10.66 -6.74 1.88
C ARG A 12 -9.43 -7.54 2.31
N GLY A 13 -9.09 -8.60 1.59
CA GLY A 13 -7.88 -9.39 1.80
C GLY A 13 -6.62 -8.57 1.62
N GLN A 14 -6.52 -7.85 0.50
CA GLN A 14 -5.36 -7.02 0.19
C GLN A 14 -5.19 -5.85 1.17
N TRP A 15 -6.30 -5.21 1.59
CA TRP A 15 -6.29 -4.19 2.63
C TRP A 15 -5.65 -4.71 3.91
N ARG A 16 -6.11 -5.88 4.41
CA ARG A 16 -5.54 -6.50 5.61
C ARG A 16 -4.06 -6.80 5.43
N GLN A 17 -3.68 -7.42 4.31
CA GLN A 17 -2.28 -7.74 4.03
C GLN A 17 -1.37 -6.50 4.07
N TRP A 18 -1.83 -5.35 3.56
CA TRP A 18 -1.06 -4.12 3.63
C TRP A 18 -0.96 -3.57 5.06
N TRP A 19 -2.06 -3.52 5.81
CA TRP A 19 -2.07 -3.03 7.19
C TRP A 19 -1.41 -3.98 8.21
N GLU A 20 -1.24 -5.25 7.86
CA GLU A 20 -0.51 -6.25 8.65
C GLU A 20 0.97 -6.36 8.24
N SER A 21 1.39 -5.65 7.19
CA SER A 21 2.79 -5.63 6.76
C SER A 21 3.67 -4.85 7.75
N PRO A 22 4.98 -5.14 7.85
CA PRO A 22 5.89 -4.36 8.68
C PRO A 22 5.84 -2.85 8.38
N GLN A 23 5.59 -2.47 7.12
CA GLN A 23 5.49 -1.09 6.66
C GLN A 23 4.35 -0.33 7.32
N ALA A 24 3.25 -1.03 7.65
CA ALA A 24 2.11 -0.42 8.30
C ALA A 24 2.41 0.11 9.71
N ALA A 25 3.51 -0.31 10.34
CA ALA A 25 3.97 0.29 11.59
C ALA A 25 4.31 1.79 11.44
N MET A 26 4.60 2.24 10.23
CA MET A 26 4.87 3.64 9.90
C MET A 26 3.62 4.41 9.44
N TRP A 27 2.48 3.73 9.32
CA TRP A 27 1.23 4.33 8.88
C TRP A 27 0.35 4.65 10.09
N ASP A 28 -0.13 5.88 10.16
CA ASP A 28 -1.21 6.27 11.06
C ASP A 28 -2.53 6.41 10.29
N GLU A 29 -3.58 6.88 10.96
CA GLU A 29 -4.90 7.07 10.37
C GLU A 29 -4.90 8.01 9.14
N SER A 30 -3.91 8.90 9.01
CA SER A 30 -3.82 9.81 7.86
C SER A 30 -3.50 9.09 6.55
N PHE A 31 -2.98 7.86 6.61
CA PHE A 31 -2.68 7.03 5.43
C PHE A 31 -3.92 6.30 4.88
N ILE A 32 -5.01 6.21 5.64
CA ILE A 32 -6.24 5.50 5.24
C ILE A 32 -6.74 5.91 3.84
N PRO A 33 -6.83 7.21 3.48
CA PRO A 33 -7.29 7.61 2.15
C PRO A 33 -6.34 7.15 1.04
N ALA A 34 -5.02 7.29 1.24
CA ALA A 34 -4.03 6.92 0.24
C ALA A 34 -4.01 5.40 -0.02
N VAL A 35 -4.08 4.60 1.04
CA VAL A 35 -4.18 3.14 0.94
C VAL A 35 -5.50 2.72 0.26
N ALA A 36 -6.60 3.42 0.53
CA ALA A 36 -7.89 3.13 -0.11
C ALA A 36 -7.90 3.46 -1.62
N VAL A 37 -7.25 4.56 -2.03
CA VAL A 37 -7.07 4.91 -3.45
C VAL A 37 -6.18 3.86 -4.14
N MET A 38 -5.06 3.48 -3.52
CA MET A 38 -4.21 2.41 -4.05
C MET A 38 -4.98 1.10 -4.23
N LEU A 39 -5.83 0.73 -3.25
CA LEU A 39 -6.67 -0.46 -3.32
C LEU A 39 -7.69 -0.39 -4.46
N THR A 40 -8.19 0.80 -4.77
CA THR A 40 -9.10 1.01 -5.91
C THR A 40 -8.39 0.76 -7.23
N TYR A 41 -7.14 1.21 -7.38
CA TYR A 41 -6.34 0.90 -8.57
C TYR A 41 -5.96 -0.57 -8.64
N PHE A 42 -5.67 -1.20 -7.50
CA PHE A 42 -5.45 -2.65 -7.44
C PHE A 42 -6.66 -3.44 -7.97
N GLY A 43 -7.87 -3.11 -7.53
CA GLY A 43 -9.10 -3.73 -8.04
C GLY A 43 -9.23 -3.61 -9.56
N LYS A 44 -9.00 -2.40 -10.10
CA LYS A 44 -9.00 -2.15 -11.56
C LYS A 44 -7.93 -2.93 -12.33
N ILE A 45 -6.78 -3.18 -11.70
CA ILE A 45 -5.71 -3.96 -12.32
C ILE A 45 -6.13 -5.43 -12.39
N LEU A 46 -6.71 -5.98 -11.32
CA LEU A 46 -7.16 -7.36 -11.28
C LEU A 46 -8.34 -7.64 -12.22
N ASP A 47 -9.29 -6.71 -12.34
CA ASP A 47 -10.46 -6.87 -13.21
C ASP A 47 -10.19 -6.52 -14.69
N GLY A 48 -8.98 -6.07 -15.02
CA GLY A 48 -8.57 -5.72 -16.38
C GLY A 48 -9.09 -4.36 -16.90
N SER A 49 -9.76 -3.57 -16.06
CA SER A 49 -10.27 -2.24 -16.43
C SER A 49 -9.27 -1.10 -16.20
N ALA A 50 -8.07 -1.40 -15.71
CA ALA A 50 -7.00 -0.42 -15.53
C ALA A 50 -6.48 0.12 -16.86
N ASN A 51 -6.32 1.45 -16.95
CA ASN A 51 -5.60 2.10 -18.04
C ASN A 51 -4.16 2.43 -17.61
N ALA A 52 -3.36 2.96 -18.52
CA ALA A 52 -1.97 3.31 -18.25
C ALA A 52 -1.81 4.28 -17.06
N ASN A 53 -2.75 5.22 -16.89
CA ASN A 53 -2.74 6.16 -15.78
C ASN A 53 -2.97 5.45 -14.43
N HIS A 54 -3.96 4.56 -14.34
CA HIS A 54 -4.21 3.76 -13.13
C HIS A 54 -2.98 2.95 -12.71
N GLN A 55 -2.29 2.33 -13.67
CA GLN A 55 -1.07 1.56 -13.40
C GLN A 55 0.09 2.45 -12.96
N MET A 56 0.23 3.64 -13.53
CA MET A 56 1.24 4.63 -13.15
C MET A 56 1.01 5.14 -11.73
N GLU A 57 -0.21 5.59 -11.43
CA GLU A 57 -0.61 6.06 -10.09
C GLU A 57 -0.45 4.96 -9.04
N PHE A 58 -0.79 3.71 -9.36
CA PHE A 58 -0.55 2.58 -8.45
C PHE A 58 0.93 2.43 -8.08
N ARG A 59 1.85 2.50 -9.06
CA ARG A 59 3.31 2.42 -8.80
C ARG A 59 3.82 3.61 -7.99
N HIS A 60 3.30 4.80 -8.25
CA HIS A 60 3.64 5.99 -7.48
C HIS A 60 3.18 5.87 -6.03
N LEU A 61 1.92 5.48 -5.80
CA LEU A 61 1.40 5.25 -4.45
C LEU A 61 2.14 4.13 -3.72
N ALA A 62 2.45 3.02 -4.40
CA ALA A 62 3.25 1.94 -3.80
C ALA A 62 4.60 2.46 -3.27
N THR A 63 5.22 3.38 -4.00
CA THR A 63 6.49 4.01 -3.58
C THR A 63 6.27 4.99 -2.42
N SER A 64 5.28 5.87 -2.52
CA SER A 64 4.98 6.86 -1.48
C SER A 64 4.49 6.25 -0.17
N LEU A 65 3.88 5.07 -0.21
CA LEU A 65 3.45 4.30 0.96
C LEU A 65 4.56 3.41 1.53
N GLY A 66 5.77 3.43 0.95
CA GLY A 66 6.89 2.61 1.42
C GLY A 66 6.72 1.11 1.14
N LEU A 67 5.83 0.71 0.24
CA LEU A 67 5.59 -0.69 -0.14
C LEU A 67 6.63 -1.22 -1.15
N THR A 68 7.53 -0.35 -1.63
CA THR A 68 8.65 -0.72 -2.50
C THR A 68 9.99 -0.47 -1.79
N ALA A 69 11.05 -1.16 -2.20
CA ALA A 69 12.40 -0.93 -1.66
C ALA A 69 12.85 0.53 -1.80
N ASP A 70 12.57 1.14 -2.96
CA ASP A 70 12.85 2.55 -3.21
C ASP A 70 12.03 3.48 -2.30
N GLY A 71 10.76 3.13 -2.06
CA GLY A 71 9.88 3.86 -1.16
C GLY A 71 10.40 3.88 0.27
N MET A 72 10.74 2.70 0.81
CA MET A 72 11.33 2.57 2.15
C MET A 72 12.60 3.40 2.29
N LYS A 73 13.49 3.33 1.29
CA LYS A 73 14.74 4.11 1.28
C LYS A 73 14.48 5.62 1.28
N ARG A 74 13.53 6.10 0.45
CA ARG A 74 13.20 7.53 0.34
C ARG A 74 12.59 8.09 1.62
N LEU A 75 11.77 7.30 2.30
CA LEU A 75 11.10 7.69 3.53
C LEU A 75 12.03 7.60 4.76
N GLY A 76 13.25 7.09 4.59
CA GLY A 76 14.17 6.80 5.70
C GLY A 76 13.66 5.66 6.60
N TRP A 77 12.70 4.87 6.11
CA TRP A 77 12.13 3.74 6.85
C TRP A 77 13.09 2.56 6.73
N THR A 78 14.14 2.58 7.56
CA THR A 78 14.99 1.41 7.77
C THR A 78 14.36 0.57 8.87
N PHE A 79 13.86 -0.62 8.53
CA PHE A 79 13.68 -1.64 9.55
C PHE A 79 15.07 -1.93 10.12
N GLN A 80 15.25 -1.76 11.43
CA GLN A 80 16.44 -2.33 12.08
C GLN A 80 16.36 -3.84 11.87
N SER A 81 17.03 -4.35 10.84
CA SER A 81 17.53 -5.72 10.87
C SER A 81 18.34 -5.80 12.15
N GLY A 82 17.85 -6.60 13.11
CA GLY A 82 18.43 -6.71 14.43
C GLY A 82 19.94 -6.78 14.35
N GLY A 83 20.60 -5.78 14.94
CA GLY A 83 22.02 -5.83 15.21
C GLY A 83 22.26 -6.96 16.17
N GLY A 84 22.60 -8.13 15.64
CA GLY A 84 23.38 -9.11 16.37
C GLY A 84 24.81 -8.61 16.38
N ASP A 85 25.14 -7.79 17.37
CA ASP A 85 26.51 -7.75 17.87
C ASP A 85 26.86 -9.17 18.32
N GLN A 86 27.81 -9.81 17.65
CA GLN A 86 28.73 -10.82 18.18
C GLN A 86 29.95 -10.91 17.26
#